data_AF-A0A8D3WFI9-F1
#
_entry.id   AF-A0A8D3WFI9-F1
#
_cell.length_a   1.000
_cell.length_b   1.000
_cell.length_c   1.000
_cell.angle_alpha   90.00
_cell.angle_beta   90.00
_cell.angle_gamma   90.00
#
_symmetry.space_group_name_H-M   'P 1'
#
loop_
_entity.id
_entity.type
_entity.pdbx_description
1 polymer ?
#
loop_
_entity_poly.entity_id
_entity_poly.type
_entity_poly.pdbx_seq_one_letter_code
_entity_poly.pdbx_strand_id
1 'polypeptide(L)'
;MNAVSALAAIALPPLLLAVFVLSLWKTARGLSARRWERPGWWAFPAVVLTGLGCVAWFAGVFSGGLDTREACASRGAGYDEAYRSEYWREPSRWFPLHNKCNAGFDLVPAWVNPTLVAIALLLVGCAAGAVTTAVIGRKKSEKPD
;
A
#
# COMPACT_ATOMS: atom_id res chain seq x y z
N MET A 1 -4.56 -11.19 27.34
CA MET A 1 -4.76 -9.84 26.76
C MET A 1 -4.97 -8.87 27.91
N ASN A 2 -4.13 -7.85 28.07
CA ASN A 2 -4.28 -6.80 29.09
C ASN A 2 -5.13 -5.63 28.55
N ALA A 3 -5.77 -4.87 29.44
CA ALA A 3 -6.75 -3.82 29.10
C ALA A 3 -6.23 -2.81 28.05
N VAL A 4 -4.93 -2.49 28.10
CA VAL A 4 -4.26 -1.60 27.14
C VAL A 4 -4.31 -2.16 25.71
N SER A 5 -4.09 -3.46 25.54
CA SER A 5 -4.16 -4.11 24.22
C SER A 5 -5.58 -4.13 23.65
N ALA A 6 -6.59 -4.29 24.51
CA ALA A 6 -7.99 -4.24 24.11
C ALA A 6 -8.42 -2.82 23.68
N LEU A 7 -8.01 -1.80 24.44
CA LEU A 7 -8.27 -0.40 24.10
C LEU A 7 -7.58 0.00 22.79
N ALA A 8 -6.34 -0.43 22.58
CA ALA A 8 -5.62 -0.20 21.32
C ALA A 8 -6.33 -0.86 20.13
N ALA A 9 -6.78 -2.11 20.26
CA ALA A 9 -7.50 -2.81 19.19
C ALA A 9 -8.82 -2.12 18.79
N ILE A 10 -9.48 -1.44 19.73
CA ILE A 10 -10.76 -0.74 19.48
C ILE A 10 -10.53 0.68 18.96
N ALA A 11 -9.57 1.42 19.53
CA ALA A 11 -9.36 2.83 19.23
C ALA A 11 -8.46 3.07 18.00
N LEU A 12 -7.55 2.15 17.70
CA LEU A 12 -6.61 2.31 16.59
C LEU A 12 -7.29 2.28 15.21
N PRO A 13 -8.22 1.35 14.91
CA PRO A 13 -8.89 1.34 13.61
C PRO A 13 -9.64 2.63 13.26
N PRO A 14 -10.51 3.20 14.13
CA PRO A 14 -11.20 4.45 13.81
C PRO A 14 -10.22 5.63 13.75
N LEU A 15 -9.15 5.63 14.54
CA LEU A 15 -8.11 6.65 14.46
C LEU A 15 -7.38 6.62 13.11
N LEU A 16 -6.95 5.43 12.66
CA LEU A 16 -6.30 5.25 11.35
C LEU A 16 -7.24 5.66 10.21
N LEU A 17 -8.51 5.29 10.29
CA LEU A 17 -9.52 5.70 9.31
C LEU A 17 -9.69 7.23 9.27
N ALA A 18 -9.80 7.87 10.44
CA ALA A 18 -9.90 9.32 10.53
C ALA A 18 -8.66 10.00 9.93
N VAL A 19 -7.45 9.52 10.23
CA VAL A 19 -6.20 10.02 9.65
C VAL A 19 -6.19 9.86 8.12
N PHE A 20 -6.64 8.71 7.61
CA PHE A 20 -6.71 8.45 6.18
C PHE A 20 -7.70 9.39 5.47
N VAL A 21 -8.91 9.54 6.01
CA VAL A 21 -9.96 10.43 5.47
C VAL A 21 -9.51 11.89 5.50
N LEU A 22 -8.91 12.35 6.60
CA LEU A 22 -8.37 13.71 6.71
C LEU A 22 -7.22 13.93 5.71
N SER A 23 -6.37 12.93 5.49
CA SER A 23 -5.27 13.01 4.53
C SER A 23 -5.77 13.06 3.08
N LEU A 24 -6.80 12.27 2.74
CA LEU A 24 -7.49 12.36 1.46
C LEU A 24 -8.05 13.76 1.23
N TRP A 25 -8.79 14.28 2.22
CA TRP A 25 -9.40 15.60 2.13
C TRP A 25 -8.37 16.73 2.01
N LYS A 26 -7.27 16.68 2.78
CA LYS A 26 -6.17 17.65 2.70
C LYS A 26 -5.39 17.55 1.38
N THR A 27 -5.24 16.35 0.83
CA THR A 27 -4.65 16.14 -0.50
C THR A 27 -5.53 16.82 -1.55
N ALA A 28 -6.83 16.50 -1.59
CA ALA A 28 -7.78 17.06 -2.55
C ALA A 28 -7.85 18.60 -2.48
N ARG A 29 -8.03 19.17 -1.28
CA ARG A 29 -8.06 20.64 -1.12
C ARG A 29 -6.72 21.31 -1.41
N GLY A 30 -5.62 20.67 -1.05
CA GLY A 30 -4.29 21.24 -1.23
C GLY A 30 -3.82 21.25 -2.68
N LEU A 31 -4.30 20.31 -3.51
CA LEU A 31 -4.16 20.35 -4.95
C LEU A 31 -4.82 21.61 -5.53
N SER A 32 -6.07 21.90 -5.18
CA SER A 32 -6.79 23.10 -5.65
C SER A 32 -6.17 24.41 -5.15
N ALA A 33 -5.69 24.44 -3.90
CA ALA A 33 -5.14 25.64 -3.27
C ALA A 33 -3.62 25.81 -3.47
N ARG A 34 -3.00 25.07 -4.41
CA ARG A 34 -1.55 25.14 -4.72
C ARG A 34 -0.63 24.91 -3.51
N ARG A 35 -1.12 24.18 -2.48
CA ARG A 35 -0.39 23.95 -1.22
C ARG A 35 0.78 22.98 -1.38
N TRP A 36 0.91 22.33 -2.54
CA TRP A 36 2.04 21.47 -2.89
C TRP A 36 3.39 22.21 -2.90
N GLU A 37 3.41 23.55 -2.93
CA GLU A 37 4.63 24.34 -2.75
C GLU A 37 5.21 24.27 -1.32
N ARG A 38 4.42 23.80 -0.33
CA ARG A 38 4.88 23.63 1.06
C ARG A 38 5.39 22.21 1.29
N PRO A 39 6.57 22.03 1.91
CA PRO A 39 7.15 20.70 2.13
C PRO A 39 6.26 19.76 2.95
N GLY A 40 5.58 20.29 3.97
CA GLY A 40 4.69 19.49 4.81
C GLY A 40 3.43 18.97 4.11
N TRP A 41 3.05 19.50 2.94
CA TRP A 41 1.88 19.01 2.21
C TRP A 41 2.07 17.60 1.67
N TRP A 42 3.30 17.23 1.27
CA TRP A 42 3.64 15.94 0.68
C TRP A 42 3.42 14.74 1.62
N ALA A 43 3.30 14.98 2.93
CA ALA A 43 2.95 13.93 3.90
C ALA A 43 1.51 13.40 3.70
N PHE A 44 0.56 14.24 3.30
CA PHE A 44 -0.83 13.83 3.12
C PHE A 44 -1.03 12.82 1.99
N PRO A 45 -0.58 13.06 0.75
CA PRO A 45 -0.67 12.05 -0.31
C PRO A 45 0.16 10.80 0.02
N ALA A 46 1.29 10.93 0.73
CA ALA A 46 2.08 9.77 1.15
C ALA A 46 1.32 8.85 2.11
N VAL A 47 0.58 9.40 3.08
CA VAL A 47 -0.31 8.61 3.97
C VAL A 47 -1.41 7.90 3.16
N VAL A 48 -2.02 8.60 2.21
CA VAL A 48 -3.06 8.01 1.34
C VAL A 48 -2.49 6.86 0.51
N LEU A 49 -1.35 7.07 -0.15
CA LEU A 49 -0.66 6.07 -0.96
C LEU A 49 -0.26 4.85 -0.13
N THR A 50 0.22 5.07 1.10
CA THR A 50 0.56 3.99 2.03
C THR A 50 -0.69 3.17 2.39
N GLY A 51 -1.82 3.82 2.72
CA GLY A 51 -3.07 3.13 3.01
C GLY A 51 -3.57 2.29 1.83
N LEU A 52 -3.55 2.85 0.61
CA LEU A 52 -3.90 2.11 -0.61
C LEU A 52 -2.93 0.96 -0.89
N GLY A 53 -1.64 1.17 -0.64
CA GLY A 53 -0.59 0.15 -0.78
C GLY A 53 -0.81 -1.01 0.18
N CYS A 54 -1.15 -0.73 1.44
CA CYS A 54 -1.55 -1.74 2.41
C CYS A 54 -2.74 -2.55 1.89
N VAL A 55 -3.81 -1.90 1.43
CA VAL A 55 -5.00 -2.61 0.90
C VAL A 55 -4.63 -3.52 -0.29
N ALA A 56 -3.86 -3.02 -1.25
CA ALA A 56 -3.41 -3.82 -2.39
C ALA A 56 -2.53 -5.01 -1.96
N TRP A 57 -1.63 -4.79 -1.01
CA TRP A 57 -0.77 -5.84 -0.46
C TRP A 57 -1.58 -6.90 0.29
N PHE A 58 -2.53 -6.49 1.14
CA PHE A 58 -3.47 -7.40 1.82
C PHE A 58 -4.28 -8.22 0.82
N ALA A 59 -4.80 -7.60 -0.25
CA ALA A 59 -5.50 -8.33 -1.31
C ALA A 59 -4.62 -9.40 -1.99
N GLY A 60 -3.33 -9.13 -2.17
CA GLY A 60 -2.37 -10.10 -2.70
C GLY A 60 -2.06 -11.23 -1.71
N VAL A 61 -1.67 -10.92 -0.48
CA VAL A 61 -1.27 -11.91 0.53
C VAL A 61 -2.42 -12.84 0.91
N PHE A 62 -3.64 -12.31 1.00
CA PHE A 62 -4.83 -13.09 1.37
C PHE A 62 -5.60 -13.63 0.15
N SER A 63 -5.01 -13.59 -1.05
CA SER A 63 -5.63 -14.12 -2.27
C SER A 63 -5.95 -15.62 -2.21
N GLY A 64 -5.24 -16.37 -1.35
CA GLY A 64 -5.46 -17.80 -1.09
C GLY A 64 -6.60 -18.14 -0.16
N GLY A 65 -7.19 -17.16 0.53
CA GLY A 65 -8.18 -17.41 1.57
C GLY A 65 -7.66 -18.27 2.73
N LEU A 66 -8.56 -19.00 3.37
CA LEU A 66 -8.24 -19.95 4.45
C LEU A 66 -7.73 -21.30 3.91
N ASP A 67 -8.23 -21.73 2.76
CA ASP A 67 -7.77 -22.91 2.03
C ASP A 67 -7.51 -22.55 0.57
N THR A 68 -6.24 -22.63 0.18
CA THR A 68 -5.81 -22.30 -1.17
C THR A 68 -6.38 -23.29 -2.20
N ARG A 69 -6.58 -24.57 -1.85
CA ARG A 69 -7.20 -25.56 -2.75
C ARG A 69 -8.63 -25.18 -3.07
N GLU A 70 -9.40 -24.79 -2.06
CA GLU A 70 -10.77 -24.32 -2.24
C GLU A 70 -10.81 -23.01 -3.03
N ALA A 71 -9.90 -22.07 -2.75
CA ALA A 71 -9.79 -20.82 -3.51
C ALA A 71 -9.51 -21.09 -5.00
N CYS A 72 -8.60 -22.01 -5.33
CA CYS A 72 -8.33 -22.46 -6.70
C CYS A 72 -9.58 -23.03 -7.36
N ALA A 73 -10.27 -23.96 -6.68
CA ALA A 73 -11.49 -24.58 -7.19
C ALA A 73 -12.60 -23.55 -7.45
N SER A 74 -12.78 -22.57 -6.54
CA SER A 74 -13.79 -21.49 -6.68
C SER A 74 -13.54 -20.58 -7.89
N ARG A 75 -12.30 -20.51 -8.37
CA ARG A 75 -11.89 -19.76 -9.56
C ARG A 75 -11.80 -20.64 -10.82
N GLY A 76 -12.24 -21.90 -10.74
CA GLY A 76 -12.20 -22.85 -11.85
C GLY A 76 -10.80 -23.36 -12.20
N ALA A 77 -9.81 -23.13 -11.34
CA ALA A 77 -8.44 -23.58 -11.55
C ALA A 77 -8.18 -24.91 -10.83
N GLY A 78 -7.54 -25.85 -11.53
CA GLY A 78 -7.07 -27.09 -10.92
C GLY A 78 -5.93 -26.81 -9.92
N TYR A 79 -6.07 -27.34 -8.71
CA TYR A 79 -5.01 -27.29 -7.71
C TYR A 79 -3.99 -28.40 -7.98
N ASP A 80 -2.74 -28.01 -8.26
CA ASP A 80 -1.64 -28.94 -8.54
C ASP A 80 -0.77 -29.13 -7.29
N GLU A 81 -0.99 -30.26 -6.61
CA GLU A 81 -0.23 -30.63 -5.41
C GLU A 81 1.26 -30.81 -5.69
N ALA A 82 1.61 -31.44 -6.82
CA ALA A 82 3.00 -31.69 -7.18
C ALA A 82 3.74 -30.37 -7.39
N TYR A 83 3.16 -29.46 -8.18
CA TYR A 83 3.68 -28.11 -8.38
C TYR A 83 3.86 -27.39 -7.04
N ARG A 84 2.85 -27.41 -6.16
CA ARG A 84 2.95 -26.69 -4.87
C ARG A 84 3.96 -27.29 -3.91
N SER A 85 4.20 -28.60 -3.97
CA SER A 85 5.24 -29.25 -3.17
C SER A 85 6.65 -28.86 -3.63
N GLU A 86 6.84 -28.72 -4.94
CA GLU A 86 8.12 -28.32 -5.54
C GLU A 86 8.39 -26.82 -5.33
N TYR A 87 7.36 -25.98 -5.48
CA TYR A 87 7.43 -24.51 -5.41
C TYR A 87 6.86 -23.93 -4.10
N TRP A 88 7.01 -24.65 -2.99
CA TRP A 88 6.41 -24.27 -1.70
C TRP A 88 6.87 -22.90 -1.17
N ARG A 89 8.05 -22.41 -1.59
CA ARG A 89 8.58 -21.08 -1.22
C ARG A 89 8.03 -19.94 -2.05
N GLU A 90 7.41 -20.21 -3.19
CA GLU A 90 6.96 -19.16 -4.11
C GLU A 90 5.93 -18.19 -3.48
N PRO A 91 4.97 -18.63 -2.64
CA PRO A 91 4.06 -17.75 -1.92
C PRO A 91 4.70 -16.94 -0.78
N SER A 92 5.88 -17.35 -0.30
CA SER A 92 6.59 -16.65 0.78
C SER A 92 7.42 -15.46 0.29
N ARG A 93 7.48 -15.23 -1.02
CA ARG A 93 8.21 -14.11 -1.61
C ARG A 93 7.51 -12.79 -1.29
N TRP A 94 8.30 -11.80 -0.91
CA TRP A 94 7.81 -10.47 -0.55
C TRP A 94 7.31 -9.67 -1.76
N PHE A 95 7.94 -9.84 -2.92
CA PHE A 95 7.51 -9.27 -4.19
C PHE A 95 8.23 -9.99 -5.36
N PRO A 96 7.61 -10.14 -6.54
CA PRO A 96 6.16 -10.01 -6.80
C PRO A 96 5.35 -10.99 -5.95
N LEU A 97 4.15 -10.57 -5.53
CA LEU A 97 3.25 -11.43 -4.79
C LEU A 97 2.68 -12.47 -5.74
N HIS A 98 2.74 -13.73 -5.33
CA HIS A 98 2.23 -14.87 -6.06
C HIS A 98 1.55 -15.83 -5.11
N ASN A 99 0.44 -16.42 -5.56
CA ASN A 99 -0.17 -17.55 -4.89
C ASN A 99 -0.77 -18.50 -5.95
N LYS A 100 0.12 -19.23 -6.60
CA LYS A 100 -0.20 -20.06 -7.76
C LYS A 100 -0.95 -21.34 -7.40
N CYS A 101 -1.99 -21.64 -8.16
CA CYS A 101 -2.68 -22.94 -8.13
C CYS A 101 -1.90 -24.02 -8.87
N ASN A 102 -1.27 -23.62 -9.98
CA ASN A 102 -0.43 -24.43 -10.87
C ASN A 102 0.49 -23.48 -11.65
N ALA A 103 1.28 -24.00 -12.59
CA ALA A 103 2.23 -23.19 -13.36
C ALA A 103 1.59 -22.02 -14.15
N GLY A 104 0.31 -22.14 -14.54
CA GLY A 104 -0.39 -21.19 -15.40
C GLY A 104 -1.40 -20.29 -14.71
N PHE A 105 -1.79 -20.55 -13.46
CA PHE A 105 -2.85 -19.81 -12.77
C PHE A 105 -2.42 -19.29 -11.41
N ASP A 106 -2.56 -17.98 -11.23
CA ASP A 106 -2.26 -17.28 -9.99
C ASP A 106 -3.53 -16.71 -9.35
N LEU A 107 -3.71 -16.95 -8.05
CA LEU A 107 -4.82 -16.36 -7.29
C LEU A 107 -4.62 -14.88 -7.03
N VAL A 108 -3.37 -14.40 -7.03
CA VAL A 108 -3.09 -12.97 -6.87
C VAL A 108 -3.64 -12.22 -8.09
N PRO A 109 -4.56 -11.25 -7.89
CA PRO A 109 -5.11 -10.52 -9.01
C PRO A 109 -4.02 -9.79 -9.80
N ALA A 110 -4.11 -9.81 -11.13
CA ALA A 110 -3.09 -9.27 -12.02
C ALA A 110 -2.79 -7.77 -11.80
N TRP A 111 -3.70 -7.02 -11.19
CA TRP A 111 -3.52 -5.60 -10.88
C TRP A 111 -2.67 -5.35 -9.62
N VAL A 112 -2.55 -6.31 -8.69
CA VAL A 112 -1.89 -6.08 -7.39
C VAL A 112 -0.42 -5.67 -7.56
N ASN A 113 0.37 -6.46 -8.29
CA ASN A 113 1.80 -6.19 -8.44
C ASN A 113 2.08 -4.86 -9.18
N PRO A 114 1.43 -4.55 -10.32
CA PRO A 114 1.56 -3.24 -10.96
C PRO A 114 1.13 -2.07 -10.06
N THR A 115 0.04 -2.22 -9.30
CA THR A 115 -0.42 -1.19 -8.36
C THR A 115 0.61 -0.94 -7.25
N LEU A 116 1.21 -1.97 -6.68
CA LEU A 116 2.26 -1.82 -5.66
C LEU A 116 3.49 -1.09 -6.22
N VAL A 117 3.90 -1.39 -7.45
CA VAL A 117 4.99 -0.66 -8.12
C VAL A 117 4.63 0.80 -8.33
N ALA A 118 3.44 1.09 -8.85
CA ALA A 118 2.98 2.46 -9.07
C ALA A 118 2.93 3.26 -7.76
N ILE A 119 2.43 2.66 -6.68
CA ILE A 119 2.40 3.27 -5.35
C ILE A 119 3.81 3.56 -4.83
N ALA A 120 4.75 2.61 -4.97
CA ALA A 120 6.13 2.81 -4.55
C ALA A 120 6.78 3.99 -5.29
N LEU A 121 6.58 4.10 -6.60
CA LEU A 121 7.06 5.22 -7.41
C LEU A 121 6.44 6.56 -6.98
N LEU A 122 5.13 6.58 -6.70
CA LEU A 122 4.44 7.78 -6.23
C LEU A 122 4.91 8.21 -4.82
N LEU A 123 5.24 7.26 -3.94
CA LEU A 123 5.82 7.55 -2.63
C LEU A 123 7.22 8.17 -2.76
N VAL A 124 8.05 7.64 -3.67
CA VAL A 124 9.34 8.27 -4.02
C VAL A 124 9.11 9.69 -4.56
N GLY A 125 8.10 9.89 -5.40
CA GLY A 125 7.69 11.21 -5.88
C GLY A 125 7.30 12.17 -4.74
N CYS A 126 6.56 11.69 -3.74
CA CYS A 126 6.20 12.50 -2.56
C CYS A 126 7.44 12.90 -1.74
N ALA A 127 8.38 11.98 -1.53
CA ALA A 127 9.63 12.26 -0.84
C ALA A 127 10.48 13.29 -1.61
N ALA A 128 10.64 13.11 -2.92
CA ALA A 128 11.35 14.06 -3.77
C ALA A 128 10.69 15.45 -3.77
N GLY A 129 9.36 15.50 -3.83
CA GLY A 129 8.59 16.74 -3.73
C GLY A 129 8.81 17.46 -2.41
N ALA A 130 8.79 16.73 -1.29
CA ALA A 130 9.06 17.27 0.04
C ALA A 130 10.46 17.89 0.15
N VAL A 131 11.48 17.16 -0.33
CA VAL A 131 12.88 17.64 -0.32
C VAL A 131 13.03 18.88 -1.21
N THR A 132 12.50 18.84 -2.43
CA THR A 132 12.63 19.95 -3.40
C THR A 132 11.99 21.22 -2.87
N THR A 133 10.77 21.13 -2.34
CA THR A 133 10.06 22.29 -1.78
C THR A 133 10.71 22.83 -0.52
N ALA A 134 11.27 21.97 0.33
CA ALA A 134 12.05 22.40 1.49
C ALA A 134 13.31 23.16 1.07
N VAL A 135 14.07 22.64 0.09
CA VAL A 135 15.29 23.29 -0.41
C VAL A 135 14.98 24.64 -1.05
N ILE A 136 13.95 24.73 -1.90
CA ILE A 136 13.53 25.99 -2.51
C ILE A 136 13.09 27.00 -1.44
N GLY A 137 12.33 26.55 -0.44
CA GLY A 137 11.90 27.39 0.67
C GLY A 137 13.08 27.99 1.44
N ARG A 138 14.10 27.18 1.75
CA ARG A 138 15.33 27.65 2.42
C ARG A 138 16.08 28.69 1.60
N LYS A 139 16.27 28.46 0.30
CA LYS A 139 16.97 29.41 -0.58
C LYS A 139 16.30 30.79 -0.63
N LYS A 140 14.97 30.83 -0.57
CA LYS A 140 14.22 32.11 -0.51
C LYS A 140 14.44 32.86 0.80
N SER A 141 14.62 32.15 1.92
CA SER A 141 14.88 32.78 3.22
C SER A 141 16.30 33.30 3.40
N GLU A 142 17.26 32.80 2.61
CA GLU A 142 18.68 33.15 2.71
C GLU A 142 19.10 34.34 1.84
N LYS A 143 18.26 34.79 0.90
CA LYS A 143 18.42 36.09 0.25
C LYS A 143 17.65 37.14 1.06
N PRO A 144 18.28 37.85 2.02
CA PRO A 144 17.76 39.15 2.43
C PRO A 144 17.92 40.11 1.24
N ASP A 145 16.89 40.91 0.99
CA ASP A 145 16.92 42.00 0.01
C ASP A 145 18.04 43.01 0.32
#